data_AF-R7MEP9-F1
#
_entry.id   AF-R7MEP9-F1
#
_cell.length_a   1.000
_cell.length_b   1.000
_cell.length_c   1.000
_cell.angle_alpha   90.00
_cell.angle_beta   90.00
_cell.angle_gamma   90.00
#
_symmetry.space_group_name_H-M   'P 1'
#
loop_
_entity.id
_entity.type
_entity.pdbx_description
1 polymer ?
#
loop_
_entity_poly.entity_id
_entity_poly.type
_entity_poly.pdbx_seq_one_letter_code
_entity_poly.pdbx_strand_id
1 'polypeptide(L)'
;MKILYFTGTGNCLSVAKHFDAELLSIPQLVKDNIYEIEDDTVGIVYPVYAISIPDIVRKYLSQCKIKANYVFVIATYGFVNCGSLHEMKKL
;
A
#
# COMPACT_ATOMS: atom_id res chain seq x y z
N MET A 1 -1.07 -12.86 -6.67
CA MET A 1 -0.75 -11.43 -6.44
C MET A 1 -1.23 -11.04 -5.05
N LYS A 2 -0.41 -10.26 -4.35
CA LYS A 2 -0.72 -9.72 -3.02
C LYS A 2 -0.96 -8.22 -3.12
N ILE A 3 -1.95 -7.73 -2.38
CA ILE A 3 -2.18 -6.30 -2.23
C ILE A 3 -2.02 -5.90 -0.78
N LEU A 4 -0.99 -5.10 -0.52
CA LEU A 4 -0.77 -4.43 0.76
C LEU A 4 -1.64 -3.18 0.78
N TYR A 5 -2.57 -3.06 1.73
CA TYR A 5 -3.46 -1.91 1.78
C TYR A 5 -3.53 -1.25 3.15
N PHE A 6 -3.75 0.07 3.12
CA PHE A 6 -4.17 0.85 4.28
C PHE A 6 -5.44 1.62 3.94
N THR A 7 -6.40 1.67 4.86
CA THR A 7 -7.66 2.40 4.67
C THR A 7 -8.13 3.02 5.97
N GLY A 8 -8.64 4.25 5.91
CA GLY A 8 -9.34 4.89 7.03
C GLY A 8 -10.85 4.64 6.97
N THR A 9 -11.47 4.97 5.83
CA THR A 9 -12.94 4.94 5.64
C THR A 9 -13.42 3.88 4.64
N GLY A 10 -12.54 3.01 4.15
CA GLY A 10 -12.90 1.89 3.28
C GLY A 10 -12.68 2.10 1.78
N ASN A 11 -12.38 3.31 1.30
CA ASN A 11 -12.17 3.58 -0.14
C ASN A 11 -11.04 2.71 -0.74
N CYS A 12 -9.88 2.69 -0.10
CA CYS A 12 -8.75 1.85 -0.54
C CYS A 12 -9.06 0.36 -0.49
N LEU A 13 -9.81 -0.10 0.52
CA LEU A 13 -10.22 -1.50 0.61
C LEU A 13 -11.21 -1.85 -0.51
N SER A 14 -12.13 -0.95 -0.84
CA SER A 14 -13.02 -1.09 -1.99
C SER A 14 -12.22 -1.23 -3.29
N VAL A 15 -11.25 -0.35 -3.53
CA VAL A 15 -10.34 -0.45 -4.68
C VAL A 15 -9.58 -1.77 -4.70
N ALA A 16 -8.98 -2.18 -3.57
CA ALA A 16 -8.21 -3.42 -3.47
C ALA A 16 -9.06 -4.66 -3.78
N LYS A 17 -10.35 -4.67 -3.40
CA LYS A 17 -11.29 -5.76 -3.69
C LYS A 17 -11.67 -5.92 -5.17
N HIS A 18 -11.32 -4.97 -6.04
CA HIS A 18 -11.53 -5.13 -7.48
C HIS A 18 -10.50 -6.06 -8.14
N PHE A 19 -9.45 -6.44 -7.40
CA PHE A 19 -8.43 -7.38 -7.84
C PHE A 19 -8.71 -8.76 -7.25
N ASP A 20 -8.47 -9.80 -8.05
CA ASP A 20 -8.41 -11.17 -7.56
C ASP A 20 -7.03 -11.40 -6.90
N ALA A 21 -6.90 -10.92 -5.66
CA ALA A 21 -5.65 -10.82 -4.93
C ALA A 21 -5.82 -11.19 -3.46
N GLU A 22 -4.74 -11.69 -2.84
CA GLU A 22 -4.68 -11.79 -1.39
C GLU A 22 -4.54 -10.39 -0.79
N LEU A 23 -5.52 -9.98 0.04
CA LEU A 23 -5.56 -8.64 0.63
C LEU A 23 -4.93 -8.63 2.02
N LEU A 24 -3.80 -7.93 2.13
CA LEU A 24 -3.03 -7.84 3.36
C LEU A 24 -3.14 -6.43 3.95
N SER A 25 -3.78 -6.32 5.10
CA SER A 25 -3.92 -5.04 5.83
C SER A 25 -2.59 -4.64 6.46
N ILE A 26 -2.03 -3.50 6.08
CA ILE A 26 -0.76 -2.99 6.61
C ILE A 26 -0.77 -2.91 8.15
N PRO A 27 -1.82 -2.37 8.82
CA PRO A 27 -1.91 -2.39 10.28
C PRO A 27 -1.84 -3.80 10.89
N GLN A 28 -2.42 -4.80 10.21
CA GLN A 28 -2.41 -6.18 10.68
C GLN A 28 -1.02 -6.80 10.49
N LEU A 29 -0.36 -6.56 9.36
CA LEU A 29 1.03 -6.99 9.12
C LEU A 29 1.99 -6.40 10.16
N VAL A 30 1.84 -5.12 10.50
CA VAL A 30 2.61 -4.47 11.58
C VAL A 30 2.35 -5.16 12.91
N LYS A 31 1.09 -5.41 13.26
CA LYS A 31 0.69 -6.08 14.51
C LYS A 31 1.29 -7.49 14.62
N ASP A 32 1.31 -8.22 13.51
CA ASP A 32 1.77 -9.60 13.45
C ASP A 32 3.28 -9.73 13.17
N ASN A 33 4.00 -8.60 13.08
CA ASN A 33 5.43 -8.52 12.76
C ASN A 33 5.82 -9.17 11.42
N ILE A 34 4.96 -9.06 10.40
CA ILE A 34 5.19 -9.62 9.07
C ILE A 34 5.76 -8.54 8.15
N TYR A 35 7.04 -8.66 7.80
CA TYR A 35 7.77 -7.69 6.96
C TYR A 35 8.38 -8.30 5.69
N GLU A 36 8.21 -9.60 5.45
CA GLU A 36 8.65 -10.25 4.22
C GLU A 36 7.44 -10.58 3.35
N ILE A 37 7.41 -9.99 2.15
CA ILE A 37 6.31 -10.18 1.19
C ILE A 37 6.89 -10.71 -0.11
N GLU A 38 6.39 -11.86 -0.56
CA GLU A 38 6.83 -12.54 -1.77
C GLU A 38 5.63 -12.98 -2.61
N ASP A 39 5.58 -12.53 -3.87
CA ASP A 39 4.57 -12.90 -4.89
C ASP A 39 5.10 -12.47 -6.28
N ASP A 40 4.55 -13.00 -7.37
CA ASP A 40 4.91 -12.55 -8.73
C ASP A 40 4.57 -11.08 -8.95
N THR A 41 3.48 -10.60 -8.31
CA THR A 41 3.05 -9.21 -8.37
C THR A 41 2.57 -8.73 -7.01
N VAL A 42 3.06 -7.55 -6.60
CA VAL A 42 2.67 -6.89 -5.35
C VAL A 42 2.08 -5.50 -5.63
N GLY A 43 0.84 -5.30 -5.21
CA GLY A 43 0.17 -4.00 -5.25
C GLY A 43 0.23 -3.31 -3.89
N ILE A 44 0.35 -1.99 -3.89
CA ILE A 44 0.27 -1.16 -2.67
C ILE A 44 -0.85 -0.15 -2.83
N VAL A 45 -1.83 -0.16 -1.91
CA VAL A 45 -3.02 0.72 -1.97
C VAL A 45 -3.18 1.55 -0.70
N TYR A 46 -3.17 2.87 -0.80
CA TYR A 46 -3.31 3.76 0.36
C TYR A 46 -4.03 5.07 0.00
N PRO A 47 -4.60 5.79 1.00
CA PRO A 47 -5.15 7.12 0.79
C PRO A 47 -4.03 8.17 0.84
N VAL A 48 -4.14 9.21 0.03
CA VAL A 48 -3.32 10.41 0.16
C VAL A 48 -3.76 11.16 1.41
N TYR A 49 -2.87 11.24 2.40
CA TYR A 49 -3.07 12.01 3.63
C TYR A 49 -2.19 13.25 3.59
N ALA A 50 -2.81 14.43 3.67
CA ALA A 50 -2.11 15.71 3.65
C ALA A 50 -1.04 15.76 2.53
N ILE A 51 -1.43 15.42 1.29
CA ILE A 51 -0.54 15.52 0.11
C ILE A 51 0.62 14.49 0.12
N SER A 52 0.57 13.49 0.99
CA SER A 52 1.65 12.53 1.19
C SER A 52 1.16 11.10 1.46
N ILE A 53 2.11 10.17 1.53
CA ILE A 53 1.91 8.80 1.99
C ILE A 53 1.61 8.82 3.51
N PRO A 54 0.60 8.08 4.00
CA PRO A 54 0.35 7.95 5.44
C PRO A 54 1.57 7.39 6.18
N ASP A 55 1.89 7.94 7.36
CA ASP A 55 3.09 7.57 8.11
C ASP A 55 3.21 6.07 8.42
N ILE A 56 2.08 5.40 8.70
CA ILE A 56 2.07 3.96 8.94
C ILE A 56 2.51 3.18 7.70
N VAL A 57 2.07 3.60 6.51
CA VAL A 57 2.45 2.99 5.24
C VAL A 57 3.92 3.27 4.96
N ARG A 58 4.37 4.52 5.12
CA ARG A 58 5.77 4.92 4.96
C ARG A 58 6.71 4.11 5.85
N LYS A 59 6.41 4.02 7.14
CA LYS A 59 7.21 3.25 8.12
C LYS A 59 7.25 1.77 7.75
N TYR A 60 6.10 1.18 7.45
CA TYR A 60 6.03 -0.23 7.05
C TYR A 60 6.88 -0.51 5.82
N LEU A 61 6.71 0.27 4.75
CA LEU A 61 7.45 0.08 3.50
C LEU A 61 8.96 0.32 3.65
N SER A 62 9.39 1.17 4.58
CA SER A 62 10.82 1.37 4.86
C SER A 62 11.51 0.17 5.53
N GLN A 63 10.72 -0.73 6.13
CA GLN A 63 11.20 -1.91 6.86
C GLN A 63 10.89 -3.21 6.11
N CYS A 64 9.83 -3.20 5.29
CA CYS A 64 9.35 -4.35 4.56
C CYS A 64 10.28 -4.69 3.39
N LYS A 65 10.60 -5.97 3.26
CA LYS A 65 11.29 -6.53 2.10
C LYS A 65 10.25 -7.15 1.17
N ILE A 66 10.08 -6.52 0.00
CA ILE A 66 9.19 -6.99 -1.05
C ILE A 66 10.05 -7.69 -2.12
N LYS A 67 9.76 -8.95 -2.40
CA LYS A 67 10.30 -9.69 -3.55
C LYS A 67 9.18 -9.93 -4.55
N ALA A 68 9.23 -9.25 -5.68
CA ALA A 68 8.25 -9.41 -6.75
C ALA A 68 8.87 -9.09 -8.11
N ASN A 69 8.29 -9.66 -9.17
CA ASN A 69 8.67 -9.32 -10.54
C ASN A 69 8.09 -7.97 -10.97
N TYR A 70 6.96 -7.59 -10.38
CA TYR A 70 6.29 -6.34 -10.65
C TYR A 70 5.66 -5.76 -9.38
N VAL A 71 5.89 -4.46 -9.14
CA VAL A 71 5.29 -3.71 -8.05
C VAL A 71 4.52 -2.52 -8.62
N PHE A 72 3.29 -2.31 -8.15
CA PHE A 72 2.48 -1.16 -8.53
C PHE A 72 1.86 -0.47 -7.32
N VAL A 73 1.46 0.78 -7.51
CA VAL A 73 0.88 1.62 -6.45
C VAL A 73 -0.41 2.25 -6.92
N ILE A 74 -1.42 2.23 -6.05
CA ILE A 74 -2.66 2.97 -6.23
C ILE A 74 -2.89 3.87 -5.02
N ALA A 75 -2.86 5.18 -5.26
CA ALA A 75 -3.19 6.17 -4.26
C ALA A 75 -4.61 6.69 -4.49
N THR A 76 -5.52 6.51 -3.52
CA THR A 76 -6.83 7.16 -3.56
C THR A 76 -6.74 8.56 -2.96
N TYR A 77 -7.47 9.54 -3.50
CA TYR A 77 -7.46 10.91 -2.98
C TYR A 77 -8.88 11.48 -2.98
N GLY A 78 -9.14 12.45 -2.10
CA GLY A 78 -10.43 13.14 -2.03
C GLY A 78 -10.51 14.36 -2.95
N PHE A 79 -9.51 15.26 -2.90
CA PHE A 79 -9.54 16.55 -3.60
C PHE A 79 -8.41 16.69 -4.63
N VAL A 80 -7.15 16.61 -4.20
CA VAL A 80 -5.96 16.66 -5.07
C VAL A 80 -4.99 15.54 -4.73
N ASN A 81 -4.33 15.01 -5.75
CA ASN A 81 -3.39 13.89 -5.63
C ASN A 81 -1.96 14.32 -5.20
N CYS A 82 -1.71 15.64 -5.14
CA CYS A 82 -0.42 16.33 -4.94
C CYS A 82 0.66 15.44 -4.29
N GLY A 83 1.77 15.16 -4.98
CA GLY A 83 3.02 14.64 -4.40
C GLY A 83 3.10 13.18 -3.96
N SER A 84 2.00 12.57 -3.52
CA SER A 84 2.01 11.24 -2.85
C SER A 84 2.66 10.09 -3.66
N LEU A 85 2.49 10.08 -4.99
CA LEU A 85 3.11 9.07 -5.85
C LEU A 85 4.59 9.33 -6.14
N HIS A 86 5.05 10.59 -6.00
CA HIS A 86 6.46 10.93 -6.21
C HIS A 86 7.36 10.24 -5.18
N GLU A 87 6.86 10.09 -3.95
CA GLU A 87 7.57 9.44 -2.85
C GLU A 87 7.77 7.93 -3.06
N MET A 88 6.95 7.30 -3.91
CA MET A 88 7.00 5.87 -4.21
C MET A 88 8.05 5.49 -5.27
N LYS A 89 8.74 6.47 -5.87
CA LYS A 89 9.82 6.21 -6.86
C LYS A 89 11.04 5.47 -6.28
N LYS A 90 11.07 5.24 -4.97
CA LYS A 90 12.18 4.62 -4.23
C LYS A 90 11.94 3.15 -3.87
N LEU A 91 10.77 2.61 -4.22
CA LEU A 91 10.47 1.18 -4.17
C LEU A 91 11.05 0.48 -5.39
#